data_AF-A0A5B1LJW2-F1
#
_entry.id   AF-A0A5B1LJW2-F1
#
_cell.length_a   1.000
_cell.length_b   1.000
_cell.length_c   1.000
_cell.angle_alpha   90.00
_cell.angle_beta   90.00
_cell.angle_gamma   90.00
#
_symmetry.space_group_name_H-M   'P 1'
#
loop_
_entity.id
_entity.type
_entity.pdbx_description
1 polymer ?
#
loop_
_entity_poly.entity_id
_entity_poly.type
_entity_poly.pdbx_seq_one_letter_code
_entity_poly.pdbx_strand_id
1 'polypeptide(L)' 'MSALNLDSLLEESARRYPDREAVVSGPTRLTYRQVDAAANQVANLLTERGITPGDKVALMGVRPPHRP' A
#
# COMPACT_ATOMS: atom_id res chain seq x y z
N MET A 1 -7.00 6.30 -19.19
CA MET A 1 -5.56 6.02 -19.37
C MET A 1 -4.92 6.13 -17.99
N SER A 2 -4.67 5.01 -17.30
CA SER A 2 -3.92 5.10 -16.05
C SER A 2 -2.49 5.48 -16.43
N ALA A 3 -2.07 6.70 -16.07
CA ALA A 3 -0.68 7.10 -16.19
C ALA A 3 0.16 6.18 -15.29
N LEU A 4 1.40 5.87 -15.67
CA LEU A 4 2.30 5.08 -14.81
C LEU A 4 2.46 5.81 -13.47
N ASN A 5 1.78 5.31 -12.44
CA ASN A 5 1.85 5.76 -11.07
C ASN A 5 2.16 4.56 -10.17
N LEU A 6 2.52 4.85 -8.91
CA LEU A 6 3.03 3.82 -8.01
C LEU A 6 1.96 2.77 -7.67
N ASP A 7 0.71 3.19 -7.53
CA ASP A 7 -0.46 2.32 -7.34
C ASP A 7 -0.62 1.33 -8.49
N SER A 8 -0.65 1.78 -9.74
CA SER A 8 -0.82 0.88 -10.89
C SER A 8 0.29 -0.18 -10.98
N LEU A 9 1.53 0.17 -10.60
CA LEU A 9 2.65 -0.78 -10.57
C LEU A 9 2.51 -1.82 -9.44
N LEU A 10 2.00 -1.40 -8.27
CA LEU A 10 1.78 -2.28 -7.13
C LEU A 10 0.57 -3.21 -7.36
N GLU A 11 -0.53 -2.71 -7.93
CA GLU A 11 -1.68 -3.53 -8.32
C GLU A 11 -1.29 -4.60 -9.33
N GLU A 12 -0.49 -4.25 -10.35
CA GLU A 12 0.01 -5.22 -11.32
C GLU A 12 0.88 -6.29 -10.64
N SER A 13 1.74 -5.88 -9.72
CA SER A 13 2.58 -6.81 -8.94
C SER A 13 1.73 -7.73 -8.06
N ALA A 14 0.66 -7.22 -7.46
CA ALA A 14 -0.27 -7.99 -6.65
C ALA A 14 -1.10 -8.98 -7.46
N ARG A 15 -1.49 -8.63 -8.69
CA ARG A 15 -2.15 -9.57 -9.62
C ARG A 15 -1.21 -10.65 -10.09
N ARG A 16 0.04 -10.29 -10.41
CA ARG A 16 1.03 -11.21 -10.99
C ARG A 16 1.70 -12.12 -9.96
N TYR A 17 1.88 -11.64 -8.73
CA TYR A 17 2.59 -12.35 -7.66
C TYR A 17 1.85 -12.25 -6.30
N PRO A 18 0.58 -12.68 -6.20
CA PRO A 18 -0.27 -12.43 -5.04
C PRO A 18 0.24 -13.03 -3.73
N ASP A 19 0.95 -14.16 -3.81
CA ASP A 19 1.46 -14.91 -2.65
C ASP A 19 2.93 -14.62 -2.34
N ARG A 20 3.60 -13.78 -3.14
CA ARG A 20 4.98 -13.41 -2.88
C ARG A 20 5.04 -12.37 -1.76
N GLU A 21 6.01 -12.52 -0.86
CA GLU A 21 6.27 -11.56 0.20
C GLU A 21 6.67 -10.19 -0.39
N ALA A 22 5.92 -9.15 -0.03
CA ALA A 22 6.13 -7.77 -0.45
C ALA A 22 6.75 -6.92 0.66
N VAL A 23 6.35 -7.17 1.92
CA VAL A 23 6.88 -6.47 3.10
C VAL A 23 7.40 -7.49 4.09
N VAL A 24 8.64 -7.29 4.53
CA VAL A 24 9.28 -8.06 5.59
C VAL A 24 9.81 -7.08 6.63
N SER A 25 9.25 -7.11 7.83
CA SER A 25 9.68 -6.26 8.95
C SER A 25 9.71 -7.07 10.24
N GLY A 26 10.92 -7.42 10.68
CA GLY A 26 11.13 -8.36 11.78
C GLY A 26 10.39 -9.70 11.50
N PRO A 27 9.48 -10.14 12.40
CA PRO A 27 8.68 -11.35 12.19
C PRO A 27 7.50 -11.14 11.22
N THR A 28 7.14 -9.88 10.93
CA THR A 28 5.99 -9.56 10.10
C THR A 28 6.31 -9.80 8.64
N ARG A 29 5.50 -10.62 7.98
CA ARG A 29 5.58 -10.89 6.55
C ARG A 29 4.21 -10.68 5.94
N LEU A 30 4.14 -9.83 4.92
CA LEU A 30 2.91 -9.56 4.18
C LEU A 30 3.14 -9.87 2.70
N THR A 31 2.18 -10.57 2.10
CA THR A 31 2.17 -10.82 0.66
C THR A 31 1.69 -9.59 -0.12
N TYR A 32 1.99 -9.52 -1.42
CA TYR A 32 1.47 -8.44 -2.25
C TYR A 32 -0.06 -8.30 -2.17
N ARG A 33 -0.80 -9.41 -2.13
CA ARG A 33 -2.26 -9.41 -1.97
C ARG A 33 -2.71 -8.76 -0.66
N GLN A 34 -2.00 -9.05 0.44
CA GLN A 34 -2.33 -8.50 1.76
C GLN A 34 -2.01 -7.00 1.84
N VAL A 35 -0.90 -6.58 1.25
CA VAL A 35 -0.52 -5.16 1.18
C VAL A 35 -1.54 -4.38 0.34
N ASP A 36 -1.91 -4.91 -0.83
CA ASP A 36 -2.92 -4.29 -1.71
C ASP A 36 -4.28 -4.16 -1.01
N ALA A 37 -4.75 -5.23 -0.37
CA ALA A 37 -6.00 -5.19 0.39
C ALA A 37 -5.97 -4.16 1.53
N ALA A 38 -4.87 -4.06 2.29
CA ALA A 38 -4.72 -3.08 3.35
C ALA A 38 -4.68 -1.64 2.80
N ALA A 39 -3.97 -1.41 1.69
CA ALA A 39 -3.92 -0.11 1.03
C ALA A 39 -5.32 0.32 0.54
N ASN A 40 -6.07 -0.60 -0.08
CA ASN A 40 -7.43 -0.34 -0.54
C ASN A 40 -8.40 -0.04 0.61
N GLN A 41 -8.27 -0.71 1.75
CA GLN A 41 -9.06 -0.37 2.95
C GLN A 41 -8.82 1.06 3.42
N VAL A 42 -7.56 1.51 3.46
CA VAL A 42 -7.22 2.88 3.83
C VAL A 42 -7.72 3.87 2.78
N ALA A 43 -7.56 3.58 1.49
CA ALA A 43 -8.03 4.44 0.40
C ALA A 43 -9.54 4.64 0.43
N ASN A 44 -10.32 3.56 0.65
CA ASN A 44 -11.77 3.64 0.80
C ASN A 44 -12.16 4.52 1.99
N LEU A 45 -11.50 4.34 3.14
CA LEU A 45 -11.76 5.15 4.34
C LEU A 45 -11.43 6.64 4.13
N LEU A 46 -10.37 6.96 3.39
CA LEU A 46 -10.03 8.34 3.05
C LEU A 46 -11.07 8.95 2.12
N THR A 47 -11.54 8.18 1.13
CA THR A 47 -12.59 8.60 0.19
C THR A 47 -13.92 8.85 0.92
N GLU A 48 -14.30 7.97 1.86
CA GLU A 48 -15.48 8.14 2.72
C GLU A 48 -15.40 9.40 3.60
N ARG A 49 -14.19 9.84 3.96
CA ARG A 49 -13.96 11.10 4.68
C ARG A 49 -13.93 12.34 3.78
N GLY A 50 -14.18 12.18 2.49
CA GLY A 50 -14.22 13.27 1.51
C GLY A 50 -12.86 13.75 1.03
N ILE A 51 -11.79 12.96 1.22
CA ILE A 51 -10.46 13.28 0.70
C ILE A 51 -10.44 13.11 -0.82
N THR A 52 -9.86 14.09 -1.51
CA THR A 52 -9.80 14.16 -2.97
C THR A 52 -8.37 14.35 -3.49
N PRO A 53 -8.12 14.08 -4.79
CA PRO A 53 -6.80 14.32 -5.38
C PRO A 53 -6.34 15.78 -5.18
N GLY A 54 -5.16 15.95 -4.58
CA GLY A 54 -4.59 17.26 -4.24
C GLY A 54 -4.63 17.58 -2.74
N ASP A 55 -5.47 16.88 -1.98
CA ASP A 55 -5.52 17.00 -0.54
C ASP A 55 -4.28 16.38 0.13
N LYS A 56 -3.93 16.90 1.32
CA LYS A 56 -2.75 16.48 2.07
C LYS A 56 -3.18 15.67 3.30
N VAL A 57 -2.66 14.46 3.40
CA VAL A 57 -2.88 13.56 4.54
C VAL A 57 -1.55 13.33 5.26
N ALA A 58 -1.50 13.63 6.55
CA ALA A 58 -0.31 13.39 7.35
C ALA A 58 -0.20 11.91 7.73
N LEU A 59 0.98 11.32 7.53
CA LEU A 59 1.31 9.99 8.02
C LEU A 59 2.20 10.12 9.25
N MET A 60 1.75 9.60 10.39
CA MET A 60 2.51 9.56 11.63
C MET A 60 2.68 8.10 12.05
N GLY A 61 3.91 7.70 12.35
CA GLY A 61 4.20 6.33 12.73
C GLY A 61 5.62 6.18 13.25
N VAL A 62 5.87 5.02 13.86
CA VAL A 62 7.22 4.64 14.28
C VAL A 62 7.99 4.15 13.06
N ARG A 63 9.24 4.57 12.92
CA ARG A 63 10.11 4.08 11.85
C ARG A 63 10.21 2.55 11.95
N PRO A 64 9.84 1.79 10.91
CA PRO A 64 10.04 0.34 10.90
C PRO A 64 11.54 0.05 11.07
N PRO A 65 11.91 -1.05 11.78
CA PRO A 65 13.30 -1.48 11.82
C PRO A 65 13.79 -1.68 10.38
N HIS A 66 14.77 -0.87 9.96
CA HIS A 66 15.43 -1.06 8.68
C HIS A 66 16.35 -2.27 8.81
N ARG A 67 16.39 -3.09 7.77
CA ARG A 67 17.41 -4.13 7.66
C ARG A 67 18.77 -3.43 7.46
N PRO A 68 19.86 -3.84 8.14
CA PRO A 68 21.20 -3.36 7.81
C PRO A 68 21.56 -3.69 6.36
#